data_AF-A0A6I1BCD1-F1
#
_entry.id   AF-A0A6I1BCD1-F1
#
_cell.length_a   1.000
_cell.length_b   1.000
_cell.length_c   1.000
_cell.angle_alpha   90.00
_cell.angle_beta   90.00
_cell.angle_gamma   90.00
#
_symmetry.space_group_name_H-M   'P 1'
#
loop_
_entity.id
_entity.type
_entity.pdbx_description
1 polymer ?
#
loop_
_entity_poly.entity_id
_entity_poly.type
_entity_poly.pdbx_seq_one_letter_code
_entity_poly.pdbx_strand_id
1 'polypeptide(L)'
;MDNLTNKEPGIKDSTVQDSVSKEQKKKENRPVIGAKAQTILEFLRACSPYEADSIRVMVGYGMGKGDIETIEATDMLAVNRFLNHGLTCENGTSSEAVMKHRQERVQRLMEAVKGFVDIGQLCRISVALMKISSDFKAVEDARQHLQSQPATNGGKN
;
A
#
# COMPACT_ATOMS: atom_id res chain seq x y z
N MET A 1 35.14 8.95 -41.42
CA MET A 1 34.52 8.94 -40.09
C MET A 1 33.84 10.29 -39.91
N ASP A 2 32.55 10.20 -39.61
CA ASP A 2 31.74 11.13 -38.82
C ASP A 2 31.14 12.37 -39.49
N ASN A 3 29.86 12.16 -39.78
CA ASN A 3 28.77 13.09 -40.08
C ASN A 3 28.27 13.78 -38.80
N LEU A 4 27.40 14.80 -38.96
CA LEU A 4 26.60 15.61 -38.00
C LEU A 4 26.97 17.10 -38.13
N THR A 5 26.11 18.08 -38.45
CA THR A 5 24.73 18.28 -37.94
C THR A 5 23.98 19.35 -38.76
N ASN A 6 22.70 19.05 -39.01
CA ASN A 6 21.49 19.89 -39.14
C ASN A 6 21.43 21.19 -39.98
N LYS A 7 20.42 21.21 -40.86
CA LYS A 7 19.53 22.36 -41.04
C LYS A 7 18.08 21.87 -41.29
N GLU A 8 17.17 22.30 -40.41
CA GLU A 8 15.70 22.35 -40.56
C GLU A 8 15.29 23.10 -41.87
N PRO A 9 14.01 23.24 -42.30
CA PRO A 9 12.73 23.18 -41.54
C PRO A 9 11.52 22.64 -42.34
N GLY A 10 10.31 22.72 -41.77
CA GLY A 10 9.12 22.99 -42.59
C GLY A 10 7.84 22.25 -42.19
N ILE A 11 7.02 22.91 -41.37
CA ILE A 11 5.62 22.58 -41.13
C ILE A 11 4.84 22.59 -42.46
N LYS A 12 4.03 21.56 -42.71
CA LYS A 12 2.90 21.62 -43.65
C LYS A 12 1.64 21.14 -42.96
N ASP A 13 0.73 22.09 -42.81
CA ASP A 13 -0.66 21.91 -42.46
C ASP A 13 -1.38 21.20 -43.62
N SER A 14 -2.18 20.19 -43.34
CA SER A 14 -3.11 19.59 -44.29
C SER A 14 -4.29 19.00 -43.54
N THR A 15 -5.40 19.71 -43.67
CA THR A 15 -6.71 19.38 -43.12
C THR A 15 -7.42 18.31 -43.96
N VAL A 16 -8.26 17.52 -43.27
CA VAL A 16 -9.42 16.74 -43.75
C VAL A 16 -9.15 15.46 -44.53
N GLN A 17 -9.51 14.32 -43.92
CA GLN A 17 -10.52 13.44 -44.53
C GLN A 17 -11.11 12.46 -43.50
N ASP A 18 -12.41 12.64 -43.27
CA ASP A 18 -13.32 11.66 -42.69
C ASP A 18 -13.12 10.30 -43.36
N SER A 19 -12.72 9.30 -42.57
CA SER A 19 -13.02 7.91 -42.87
C SER A 19 -13.41 7.22 -41.58
N VAL A 20 -14.73 7.04 -41.45
CA VAL A 20 -15.36 6.14 -40.49
C VAL A 20 -14.82 4.73 -40.76
N SER A 21 -13.71 4.38 -40.13
CA SER A 21 -13.32 2.99 -39.95
C SER A 21 -14.11 2.46 -38.77
N LYS A 22 -15.22 1.78 -39.08
CA LYS A 22 -15.82 0.79 -38.19
C LYS A 22 -14.81 -0.34 -37.97
N GLU A 23 -13.77 -0.08 -37.18
CA GLU A 23 -13.06 -1.15 -36.51
C GLU A 23 -14.07 -1.77 -35.55
N GLN A 24 -14.60 -2.92 -35.97
CA GLN A 24 -15.17 -3.89 -35.06
C GLN A 24 -14.11 -4.09 -33.96
N LYS A 25 -14.32 -3.43 -32.81
CA LYS A 25 -13.60 -3.75 -31.57
C LYS A 25 -13.81 -5.23 -31.36
N LYS A 26 -12.83 -6.03 -31.81
CA LYS A 26 -12.70 -7.43 -31.46
C LYS A 26 -12.64 -7.40 -29.95
N LYS A 27 -13.77 -7.72 -29.32
CA LYS A 27 -13.90 -7.82 -27.87
C LYS A 27 -13.01 -9.00 -27.52
N GLU A 28 -11.73 -8.74 -27.29
CA GLU A 28 -10.82 -9.73 -26.75
C GLU A 28 -11.48 -10.19 -25.45
N ASN A 29 -12.04 -11.40 -25.50
CA ASN A 29 -12.60 -12.02 -24.32
C ASN A 29 -11.43 -12.16 -23.35
N ARG A 30 -11.45 -11.34 -22.31
CA ARG A 30 -10.48 -11.38 -21.22
C ARG A 30 -10.35 -12.85 -20.77
N PRO A 31 -9.12 -13.39 -20.61
CA PRO A 31 -8.95 -14.78 -20.19
C PRO A 31 -9.72 -15.05 -18.90
N VAL A 32 -10.38 -16.21 -18.83
CA VAL A 32 -11.02 -16.69 -17.60
C VAL A 32 -9.90 -16.93 -16.58
N ILE A 33 -9.95 -16.19 -15.48
CA ILE A 33 -9.00 -16.33 -14.38
C ILE A 33 -9.24 -17.69 -13.68
N GLY A 34 -8.16 -18.46 -13.48
CA GLY A 34 -8.25 -19.74 -12.77
C GLY A 34 -8.63 -19.56 -11.30
N ALA A 35 -9.28 -20.56 -10.69
CA ALA A 35 -9.84 -20.47 -9.33
C ALA A 35 -8.85 -19.95 -8.28
N LYS A 36 -7.61 -20.46 -8.26
CA LYS A 36 -6.57 -19.98 -7.32
C LYS A 36 -6.24 -18.50 -7.52
N ALA A 37 -6.13 -18.05 -8.76
CA ALA A 37 -5.84 -16.65 -9.07
C ALA A 37 -7.05 -15.75 -8.72
N GLN A 38 -8.27 -16.27 -8.87
CA GLN A 38 -9.49 -15.57 -8.43
C GLN A 38 -9.52 -15.39 -6.92
N THR A 39 -9.17 -16.41 -6.14
CA THR A 39 -9.06 -16.33 -4.68
C THR A 39 -8.00 -15.31 -4.24
N ILE A 40 -6.83 -15.32 -4.88
CA ILE A 40 -5.76 -14.34 -4.59
C ILE A 40 -6.25 -12.92 -4.89
N LEU A 41 -6.89 -12.72 -6.03
CA LEU A 41 -7.42 -11.42 -6.44
C LEU A 41 -8.50 -10.91 -5.48
N GLU A 42 -9.36 -11.81 -5.00
CA GLU A 42 -10.39 -11.48 -4.02
C GLU A 42 -9.79 -11.08 -2.67
N PHE A 43 -8.78 -11.82 -2.19
CA PHE A 43 -8.02 -11.45 -1.00
C PHE A 43 -7.38 -10.05 -1.14
N LEU A 44 -6.64 -9.81 -2.24
CA LEU A 44 -5.97 -8.53 -2.46
C LEU A 44 -6.94 -7.36 -2.59
N ARG A 45 -8.13 -7.59 -3.15
CA ARG A 45 -9.21 -6.58 -3.22
C ARG A 45 -9.85 -6.28 -1.87
N ALA A 46 -9.86 -7.25 -0.95
CA ALA A 46 -10.37 -7.06 0.40
C ALA A 46 -9.37 -6.34 1.31
N CYS A 47 -8.07 -6.36 0.98
CA CYS A 47 -7.04 -5.65 1.72
C CYS A 47 -7.16 -4.12 1.60
N SER A 48 -7.09 -3.45 2.74
CA SER A 48 -6.80 -2.02 2.83
C SER A 48 -5.36 -1.71 2.38
N PRO A 49 -5.01 -0.44 2.10
CA PRO A 49 -3.66 -0.08 1.69
C PRO A 49 -2.59 -0.61 2.66
N TYR A 50 -1.53 -1.19 2.07
CA TYR A 50 -0.38 -1.79 2.75
C TYR A 50 -0.67 -3.04 3.60
N GLU A 51 -1.92 -3.51 3.64
CA GLU A 51 -2.33 -4.61 4.51
C GLU A 51 -1.76 -5.95 4.06
N ALA A 52 -1.85 -6.27 2.76
CA ALA A 52 -1.32 -7.53 2.22
C ALA A 52 0.19 -7.67 2.48
N ASP A 53 0.96 -6.61 2.29
CA ASP A 53 2.40 -6.59 2.58
C ASP A 53 2.66 -6.78 4.08
N SER A 54 1.90 -6.10 4.93
CA SER A 54 2.06 -6.23 6.39
C SER A 54 1.69 -7.61 6.91
N ILE A 55 0.66 -8.25 6.33
CA ILE A 55 0.30 -9.64 6.60
C ILE A 55 1.46 -10.55 6.20
N ARG A 56 2.00 -10.40 4.99
CA ARG A 56 3.15 -11.20 4.53
C ARG A 56 4.32 -11.11 5.51
N VAL A 57 4.69 -9.89 5.93
CA VAL A 57 5.79 -9.68 6.88
C VAL A 57 5.50 -10.33 8.22
N MET A 58 4.32 -10.08 8.82
CA MET A 58 4.00 -10.61 10.14
C MET A 58 3.87 -12.13 10.17
N VAL A 59 3.30 -12.73 9.13
CA VAL A 59 3.24 -14.20 8.99
C VAL A 59 4.66 -14.77 8.87
N GLY A 60 5.50 -14.20 8.00
CA GLY A 60 6.91 -14.61 7.86
C GLY A 60 7.69 -14.49 9.17
N TYR A 61 7.51 -13.39 9.90
CA TYR A 61 8.09 -13.19 11.23
C TYR A 61 7.65 -14.26 12.24
N GLY A 62 6.34 -14.53 12.33
CA GLY A 62 5.79 -15.51 13.26
C GLY A 62 6.28 -16.94 12.99
N MET A 63 6.40 -17.30 11.71
CA MET A 63 6.94 -18.58 11.26
C MET A 63 8.47 -18.69 11.45
N GLY A 64 9.17 -17.56 11.49
CA GLY A 64 10.61 -17.49 11.71
C GLY A 64 11.02 -17.61 13.17
N LYS A 65 12.24 -17.11 13.48
CA LYS A 65 12.81 -17.14 14.83
C LYS A 65 12.13 -16.18 15.81
N GLY A 66 11.32 -15.24 15.32
CA GLY A 66 10.60 -14.27 16.15
C GLY A 66 11.51 -13.23 16.80
N ASP A 67 12.56 -12.80 16.09
CA ASP A 67 13.45 -11.72 16.53
C ASP A 67 13.22 -10.47 15.68
N ILE A 68 12.81 -9.37 16.30
CA ILE A 68 12.42 -8.13 15.61
C ILE A 68 13.61 -7.51 14.91
N GLU A 69 14.82 -7.66 15.46
CA GLU A 69 16.05 -7.14 14.87
C GLU A 69 16.39 -7.82 13.53
N THR A 70 15.79 -8.99 13.28
CA THR A 70 15.96 -9.74 12.02
C THR A 70 14.95 -9.35 10.94
N ILE A 71 13.97 -8.48 11.24
CA ILE A 71 13.06 -7.96 10.22
C ILE A 71 13.83 -6.99 9.33
N GLU A 72 13.88 -7.27 8.03
CA GLU A 72 14.55 -6.41 7.08
C GLU A 72 13.96 -4.99 7.07
N ALA A 73 14.77 -3.98 6.76
CA ALA A 73 14.34 -2.58 6.78
C ALA A 73 13.16 -2.30 5.83
N THR A 74 13.13 -2.97 4.68
CA THR A 74 12.03 -2.94 3.69
C THR A 74 10.73 -3.48 4.27
N ASP A 75 10.81 -4.62 4.97
CA ASP A 75 9.69 -5.27 5.64
C ASP A 75 9.18 -4.44 6.82
N MET A 76 10.10 -3.86 7.62
CA MET A 76 9.75 -2.93 8.70
C MET A 76 9.07 -1.67 8.17
N LEU A 77 9.51 -1.15 7.01
CA LEU A 77 8.87 -0.01 6.37
C LEU A 77 7.45 -0.36 5.90
N ALA A 78 7.22 -1.56 5.35
CA ALA A 78 5.89 -1.99 4.93
C ALA A 78 4.90 -2.02 6.12
N VAL A 79 5.34 -2.56 7.26
CA VAL A 79 4.55 -2.58 8.50
C VAL A 79 4.27 -1.16 8.99
N ASN A 80 5.28 -0.29 9.03
CA ASN A 80 5.08 1.10 9.45
C ASN A 80 4.14 1.87 8.52
N ARG A 81 4.19 1.65 7.21
CA ARG A 81 3.25 2.24 6.25
C ARG A 81 1.81 1.84 6.56
N PHE A 82 1.56 0.57 6.86
CA PHE A 82 0.24 0.12 7.28
C PHE A 82 -0.20 0.73 8.61
N LEU A 83 0.69 0.76 9.62
CA LEU A 83 0.38 1.32 10.94
C LEU A 83 0.11 2.83 10.90
N ASN A 84 0.75 3.55 9.96
CA ASN A 84 0.55 4.99 9.79
C ASN A 84 -0.56 5.32 8.78
N HIS A 85 -1.11 4.33 8.07
CA HIS A 85 -2.11 4.62 7.05
C HIS A 85 -3.40 5.16 7.67
N GLY A 86 -3.90 6.27 7.12
CA GLY A 86 -5.06 7.01 7.63
C GLY A 86 -4.74 8.02 8.75
N LEU A 87 -3.46 8.16 9.11
CA LEU A 87 -3.00 9.20 10.03
C LEU A 87 -2.89 10.53 9.27
N THR A 88 -3.41 11.61 9.86
CA THR A 88 -3.47 12.95 9.29
C THR A 88 -3.09 13.99 10.35
N CYS A 89 -2.86 15.24 9.94
CA CYS A 89 -2.54 16.32 10.89
C CYS A 89 -3.61 16.52 11.97
N GLU A 90 -4.87 16.21 11.67
CA GLU A 90 -6.02 16.41 12.56
C GLU A 90 -6.11 15.33 13.64
N ASN A 91 -5.67 14.09 13.35
CA ASN A 91 -5.72 12.97 14.31
C ASN A 91 -4.35 12.60 14.90
N GLY A 92 -3.25 13.10 14.35
CA GLY A 92 -1.88 12.91 14.83
C GLY A 92 -1.34 14.09 15.64
N THR A 93 -2.19 14.76 16.43
CA THR A 93 -1.86 16.00 17.16
C THR A 93 -0.82 15.83 18.27
N SER A 94 -0.64 14.61 18.77
CA SER A 94 0.36 14.25 19.77
C SER A 94 0.94 12.86 19.50
N SER A 95 2.11 12.57 20.06
CA SER A 95 2.70 11.22 19.97
C SER A 95 1.77 10.15 20.56
N GLU A 96 1.00 10.49 21.59
CA GLU A 96 -0.03 9.61 22.16
C GLU A 96 -1.16 9.31 21.17
N ALA A 97 -1.65 10.33 20.45
CA ALA A 97 -2.68 10.14 19.44
C ALA A 97 -2.19 9.25 18.28
N VAL A 98 -0.94 9.45 17.86
CA VAL A 98 -0.29 8.59 16.84
C VAL A 98 -0.13 7.16 17.34
N MET A 99 0.33 6.96 18.58
CA MET A 99 0.45 5.62 19.18
C MET A 99 -0.92 4.93 19.27
N LYS A 100 -1.96 5.64 19.70
CA LYS A 100 -3.33 5.12 19.76
C LYS A 100 -3.82 4.67 18.38
N HIS A 101 -3.64 5.50 17.35
CA HIS A 101 -3.97 5.12 15.97
C HIS A 101 -3.21 3.87 15.53
N ARG A 102 -1.90 3.82 15.77
CA ARG A 102 -1.06 2.65 15.44
C ARG A 102 -1.53 1.40 16.18
N GLN A 103 -1.98 1.49 17.44
CA GLN A 103 -2.55 0.37 18.19
C GLN A 103 -3.88 -0.12 17.59
N GLU A 104 -4.77 0.77 17.15
CA GLU A 104 -5.99 0.40 16.42
C GLU A 104 -5.66 -0.31 15.10
N ARG A 105 -4.60 0.10 14.41
CA ARG A 105 -4.08 -0.57 13.21
C ARG A 105 -3.50 -1.95 13.56
N VAL A 106 -2.75 -2.09 14.65
CA VAL A 106 -2.24 -3.39 15.13
C VAL A 106 -3.38 -4.37 15.35
N GLN A 107 -4.47 -3.97 15.99
CA GLN A 107 -5.62 -4.84 16.22
C GLN A 107 -6.20 -5.38 14.90
N ARG A 108 -6.35 -4.52 13.89
CA ARG A 108 -6.80 -4.94 12.55
C ARG A 108 -5.83 -5.94 11.91
N LEU A 109 -4.52 -5.68 12.00
CA LEU A 109 -3.52 -6.59 11.45
C LEU A 109 -3.52 -7.95 12.16
N MET A 110 -3.68 -7.97 13.48
CA MET A 110 -3.81 -9.20 14.26
C MET A 110 -5.00 -10.04 13.80
N GLU A 111 -6.14 -9.41 13.56
CA GLU A 111 -7.34 -10.07 13.05
C GLU A 111 -7.14 -10.64 11.64
N ALA A 112 -6.41 -9.94 10.77
CA ALA A 112 -6.09 -10.43 9.44
C ALA A 112 -5.07 -11.59 9.46
N VAL A 113 -4.07 -11.53 10.35
CA VAL A 113 -2.99 -12.51 10.42
C VAL A 113 -3.43 -13.83 11.07
N LYS A 114 -4.41 -13.82 11.98
CA LYS A 114 -4.83 -15.01 12.74
C LYS A 114 -5.24 -16.21 11.87
N GLY A 115 -5.70 -15.98 10.64
CA GLY A 115 -6.10 -17.04 9.71
C GLY A 115 -4.92 -17.82 9.09
N PHE A 116 -3.69 -17.35 9.28
CA PHE A 116 -2.49 -17.88 8.61
C PHE A 116 -1.47 -18.49 9.57
N VAL A 117 -1.67 -18.37 10.88
CA VAL A 117 -0.67 -18.74 11.90
C VAL A 117 -1.31 -19.50 13.05
N ASP A 118 -0.50 -20.26 13.79
CA ASP A 118 -0.93 -20.87 15.05
C ASP A 118 -0.93 -19.85 16.21
N ILE A 119 -1.50 -20.24 17.36
CA ILE A 119 -1.63 -19.36 18.52
C ILE A 119 -0.27 -18.93 19.09
N GLY A 120 0.75 -19.80 19.06
CA GLY A 120 2.08 -19.49 19.55
C GLY A 120 2.78 -18.46 18.67
N GLN A 121 2.64 -18.59 17.35
CA GLN A 121 3.11 -17.62 16.37
C GLN A 121 2.36 -16.28 16.51
N LEU A 122 1.03 -16.32 16.67
CA LEU A 122 0.20 -15.13 16.88
C LEU A 122 0.61 -14.37 18.16
N CYS A 123 0.93 -15.07 19.24
CA CYS A 123 1.46 -14.47 20.47
C CYS A 123 2.82 -13.79 20.26
N ARG A 124 3.72 -14.36 19.44
CA ARG A 124 5.00 -13.70 19.11
C ARG A 124 4.78 -12.44 18.29
N ILE A 125 3.87 -12.52 17.31
CA ILE A 125 3.49 -11.38 16.46
C ILE A 125 2.88 -10.26 17.30
N SER A 126 2.02 -10.58 18.28
CA SER A 126 1.40 -9.55 19.14
C SER A 126 2.43 -8.75 19.93
N VAL A 127 3.42 -9.42 20.53
CA VAL A 127 4.53 -8.78 21.26
C VAL A 127 5.36 -7.90 20.31
N ALA A 128 5.62 -8.38 19.09
CA ALA A 128 6.37 -7.62 18.10
C ALA A 128 5.64 -6.36 17.65
N LEU A 129 4.37 -6.49 17.30
CA LEU A 129 3.54 -5.36 16.89
C LEU A 129 3.34 -4.35 18.02
N MET A 130 3.27 -4.79 19.28
CA MET A 130 3.22 -3.88 20.43
C MET A 130 4.49 -3.02 20.51
N LYS A 131 5.67 -3.64 20.33
CA LYS A 131 6.96 -2.93 20.32
C LYS A 131 7.07 -1.98 19.13
N ILE A 132 6.71 -2.43 17.92
CA ILE A 132 6.78 -1.61 16.70
C ILE A 132 5.80 -0.42 16.77
N SER A 133 4.57 -0.65 17.21
CA SER A 133 3.55 0.42 17.29
C SER A 133 3.90 1.50 18.30
N SER A 134 4.61 1.13 19.38
CA SER A 134 5.01 2.03 20.47
C SER A 134 6.45 2.54 20.35
N ASP A 135 7.15 2.20 19.26
CA ASP A 135 8.51 2.68 19.03
C ASP A 135 8.52 4.21 18.88
N PHE A 136 9.22 4.90 19.78
CA PHE A 136 9.22 6.36 19.85
C PHE A 136 9.71 6.98 18.54
N LYS A 137 10.74 6.41 17.92
CA LYS A 137 11.31 6.94 16.68
C LYS A 137 10.33 6.82 15.53
N ALA A 138 9.68 5.66 15.38
CA ALA A 138 8.67 5.43 14.34
C ALA A 138 7.42 6.30 14.53
N VAL A 139 7.00 6.52 15.78
CA VAL A 139 5.88 7.41 16.13
C VAL A 139 6.19 8.85 15.76
N GLU A 140 7.38 9.33 16.13
CA GLU A 140 7.79 10.71 15.88
C GLU A 140 8.06 10.97 14.39
N ASP A 141 8.67 10.00 13.70
CA ASP A 141 8.83 10.03 12.24
C ASP A 141 7.47 10.12 11.52
N ALA A 142 6.50 9.30 11.92
CA ALA A 142 5.15 9.35 11.38
C ALA A 142 4.51 10.74 11.57
N ARG A 143 4.68 11.33 12.76
CA ARG A 143 4.12 12.63 13.12
C ARG A 143 4.71 13.77 12.30
N GLN A 144 5.98 13.69 11.94
CA GLN A 144 6.66 14.73 11.15
C GLN A 144 6.23 14.74 9.67
N HIS A 145 5.73 13.61 9.17
CA HIS A 145 5.34 13.45 7.76
C HIS A 145 3.83 13.49 7.52
N LEU A 146 3.07 14.01 8.49
CA LEU A 146 1.61 14.11 8.37
C LEU A 146 1.20 15.09 7.28
N GLN A 147 0.20 14.68 6.51
CA GLN A 147 -0.47 15.53 5.54
C GLN A 147 -1.84 15.93 6.09
N SER A 148 -2.25 17.16 5.83
CA SER A 148 -3.61 17.61 6.13
C SER A 148 -4.61 16.85 5.29
N GLN A 149 -5.78 16.56 5.86
CA GLN A 149 -6.84 15.92 5.11
C GLN A 149 -7.29 16.88 3.98
N PRO A 150 -7.49 16.39 2.73
CA PRO A 150 -8.03 17.24 1.68
C PRO A 150 -9.39 17.77 2.12
N ALA A 151 -9.57 19.09 2.05
CA ALA A 151 -10.83 19.72 2.35
C ALA A 151 -11.91 19.05 1.49
N THR A 152 -12.90 18.42 2.14
CA THR A 152 -14.10 17.96 1.47
C THR A 152 -14.78 19.20 0.92
N ASN A 153 -14.56 19.50 -0.35
CA ASN A 153 -15.35 20.49 -1.06
C ASN A 153 -16.80 20.01 -0.97
N GLY A 154 -17.55 20.62 -0.06
CA GLY A 154 -18.99 20.44 0.07
C GLY A 154 -19.61 20.82 -1.25
N GLY A 155 -19.84 19.81 -2.09
CA GLY A 155 -20.57 19.95 -3.34
C GLY A 155 -21.96 20.45 -3.00
N LYS A 156 -22.19 21.73 -3.27
CA LYS A 156 -23.52 22.31 -3.42
C LYS A 156 -24.22 21.53 -4.53
N ASN A 157 -25.19 20.72 -4.16
CA ASN A 157 -26.29 20.30 -5.03
C ASN A 157 -27.54 21.06 -4.59
#